data_AF-A0A4U9CY17-F1
#
_entry.id   AF-A0A4U9CY17-F1
#
_cell.length_a   1.000
_cell.length_b   1.000
_cell.length_c   1.000
_cell.angle_alpha   90.00
_cell.angle_beta   90.00
_cell.angle_gamma   90.00
#
_symmetry.space_group_name_H-M   'P 1'
#
loop_
_entity.id
_entity.type
_entity.pdbx_description
1 polymer ?
#
loop_
_entity_poly.entity_id
_entity_poly.type
_entity_poly.pdbx_seq_one_letter_code
_entity_poly.pdbx_strand_id
1 'polypeptide(L)'
;MVAEARSTNCGENARFSREVLEAEGLAHRVGVVIQDPTMQRRTMATFARVWQGEDPLPRWYSYPGYVPQLHNTAESGLAFSGAAQGLWPVGRYLALLLGELPRLQDSPQGYGPLGKDFIAHVDTPPQIVGAWRQLREDSLLTHALGDRTLG
;
A
#
# COMPACT_ATOMS: atom_id res chain seq x y z
N MET A 1 -7.07 20.92 11.66
CA MET A 1 -6.40 19.62 11.43
C MET A 1 -7.11 18.64 12.35
N VAL A 2 -7.80 17.66 11.79
CA VAL A 2 -8.41 16.60 12.60
C VAL A 2 -7.43 15.43 12.57
N ALA A 3 -6.96 14.99 13.73
CA ALA A 3 -5.98 13.93 13.84
C ALA A 3 -6.66 12.68 14.40
N GLU A 4 -6.63 11.60 13.63
CA GLU A 4 -7.02 10.27 14.06
C GLU A 4 -5.75 9.55 14.57
N ALA A 5 -5.70 9.21 15.85
CA ALA A 5 -4.50 8.72 16.54
C ALA A 5 -4.64 7.30 17.12
N ARG A 6 -5.77 6.61 16.85
CA ARG A 6 -6.10 5.31 17.42
C ARG A 6 -5.80 4.14 16.48
N SER A 7 -5.59 4.38 15.19
CA SER A 7 -5.35 3.28 14.25
C SER A 7 -4.01 2.59 14.47
N THR A 8 -4.06 1.26 14.60
CA THR A 8 -2.89 0.37 14.67
C THR A 8 -2.62 -0.36 13.36
N ASN A 9 -3.56 -0.33 12.41
CA ASN A 9 -3.42 -0.92 11.07
C ASN A 9 -4.23 -0.17 9.99
N CYS A 10 -3.91 -0.37 8.71
CA CYS A 10 -4.57 0.36 7.61
C CYS A 10 -6.09 0.15 7.50
N GLY A 11 -6.63 -0.96 8.01
CA GLY A 11 -8.07 -1.20 8.06
C GLY A 11 -8.78 -0.25 9.03
N GLU A 12 -8.16 -0.01 10.17
CA GLU A 12 -8.61 0.96 11.17
C GLU A 12 -8.52 2.40 10.64
N ASN A 13 -7.47 2.75 9.86
CA ASN A 13 -7.31 4.11 9.33
C ASN A 13 -8.54 4.59 8.55
N ALA A 14 -9.09 3.76 7.65
CA ALA A 14 -10.22 4.15 6.83
C ALA A 14 -11.51 4.24 7.65
N ARG A 15 -11.73 3.27 8.56
CA ARG A 15 -12.90 3.24 9.44
C ARG A 15 -12.89 4.41 10.42
N PHE A 16 -11.79 4.66 11.12
CA PHE A 16 -11.69 5.76 12.08
C PHE A 16 -11.70 7.12 11.37
N SER A 17 -11.14 7.23 10.16
CA SER A 17 -11.33 8.44 9.34
C SER A 17 -12.80 8.72 9.07
N ARG A 18 -13.60 7.69 8.75
CA ARG A 18 -15.04 7.81 8.56
C ARG A 18 -15.75 8.27 9.84
N GLU A 19 -15.49 7.58 10.96
CA GLU A 19 -16.10 7.89 12.27
C GLU A 19 -15.81 9.34 12.68
N VAL A 20 -14.58 9.81 12.47
CA VAL A 20 -14.16 11.18 12.75
C VAL A 20 -14.88 12.19 11.84
N LEU A 21 -14.96 11.93 10.54
CA LEU A 21 -15.65 12.81 9.59
C LEU A 21 -17.14 12.94 9.92
N GLU A 22 -17.78 11.84 10.30
CA GLU A 22 -19.19 11.80 10.71
C GLU A 22 -19.41 12.53 12.05
N ALA A 23 -18.54 12.31 13.05
CA ALA A 23 -18.64 12.97 14.36
C ALA A 23 -18.49 14.50 14.27
N GLU A 24 -17.62 14.99 13.38
CA GLU A 24 -17.40 16.42 13.14
C GLU A 24 -18.43 17.04 12.18
N GLY A 25 -19.40 16.25 11.66
CA GLY A 25 -20.39 16.72 10.70
C GLY A 25 -19.78 17.15 9.35
N LEU A 26 -18.59 16.66 9.01
CA LEU A 26 -17.87 17.03 7.80
C LEU A 26 -18.41 16.25 6.60
N ALA A 27 -18.88 16.98 5.59
CA ALA A 27 -19.30 16.41 4.32
C ALA A 27 -18.11 15.76 3.60
N HIS A 28 -18.09 14.43 3.53
CA HIS A 28 -16.98 13.64 3.00
C HIS A 28 -17.27 13.12 1.59
N ARG A 29 -17.64 14.03 0.68
CA ARG A 29 -17.99 13.70 -0.72
C ARG A 29 -16.76 13.55 -1.62
N VAL A 30 -15.68 14.25 -1.29
CA VAL A 30 -14.42 14.25 -2.04
C VAL A 30 -13.25 14.32 -1.07
N GLY A 31 -12.22 13.53 -1.29
CA GLY A 31 -10.99 13.61 -0.52
C GLY A 31 -9.77 13.09 -1.25
N VAL A 32 -8.60 13.38 -0.70
CA VAL A 32 -7.30 12.88 -1.20
C VAL A 32 -6.72 11.96 -0.14
N VAL A 33 -6.34 10.75 -0.54
CA VAL A 33 -5.66 9.78 0.31
C VAL A 33 -4.18 9.84 0.02
N ILE A 34 -3.40 10.21 1.03
CA ILE A 34 -1.94 10.27 1.00
C ILE A 34 -1.42 9.16 1.91
N GLN A 35 -0.63 8.24 1.35
CA GLN A 35 -0.02 7.14 2.06
C GLN A 35 1.36 6.83 1.48
N ASP A 36 2.16 6.08 2.25
CA ASP A 36 3.32 5.36 1.75
C ASP A 36 3.00 4.70 0.38
N PRO A 37 3.79 5.01 -0.68
CA PRO A 37 3.57 4.46 -2.01
C PRO A 37 3.39 2.95 -2.08
N THR A 38 4.06 2.18 -1.21
CA THR A 38 3.95 0.72 -1.19
C THR A 38 2.57 0.26 -0.73
N MET A 39 1.95 1.00 0.19
CA MET A 39 0.65 0.68 0.79
C MET A 39 -0.52 1.43 0.16
N GLN A 40 -0.26 2.44 -0.68
CA GLN A 40 -1.27 3.33 -1.27
C GLN A 40 -2.42 2.57 -1.95
N ARG A 41 -2.11 1.56 -2.77
CA ARG A 41 -3.14 0.77 -3.48
C ARG A 41 -4.06 0.04 -2.51
N ARG A 42 -3.50 -0.54 -1.44
CA ARG A 42 -4.27 -1.24 -0.41
C ARG A 42 -5.13 -0.27 0.37
N THR A 43 -4.60 0.89 0.76
CA THR A 43 -5.38 1.93 1.45
C THR A 43 -6.56 2.41 0.60
N MET A 44 -6.36 2.66 -0.70
CA MET A 44 -7.47 3.03 -1.59
C MET A 44 -8.56 1.96 -1.65
N ALA A 45 -8.17 0.67 -1.71
CA ALA A 45 -9.12 -0.44 -1.70
C ALA A 45 -9.82 -0.61 -0.34
N THR A 46 -9.16 -0.26 0.78
CA THR A 46 -9.79 -0.16 2.10
C THR A 46 -10.84 0.95 2.14
N PHE A 47 -10.53 2.14 1.64
CA PHE A 47 -11.50 3.24 1.56
C PHE A 47 -12.71 2.85 0.70
N ALA A 48 -12.48 2.22 -0.46
CA ALA A 48 -13.57 1.70 -1.29
C ALA A 48 -14.45 0.68 -0.53
N ARG A 49 -13.86 -0.18 0.30
CA ARG A 49 -14.59 -1.14 1.14
C ARG A 49 -15.42 -0.45 2.23
N VAL A 50 -14.86 0.55 2.91
CA VAL A 50 -15.52 1.23 4.04
C VAL A 50 -16.73 2.07 3.61
N TRP A 51 -16.66 2.67 2.42
CA TRP A 51 -17.75 3.48 1.85
C TRP A 51 -18.62 2.71 0.85
N GLN A 52 -18.48 1.38 0.78
CA GLN A 52 -19.36 0.57 -0.05
C GLN A 52 -20.82 0.73 0.39
N GLY A 53 -21.73 0.94 -0.56
CA GLY A 53 -23.16 1.09 -0.28
C GLY A 53 -23.63 2.49 0.09
N GLU A 54 -22.73 3.48 0.15
CA GLU A 54 -23.11 4.88 0.32
C GLU A 54 -23.70 5.47 -0.97
N ASP A 55 -24.71 6.34 -0.82
CA ASP A 55 -25.32 7.06 -1.94
C ASP A 55 -25.49 8.56 -1.60
N PRO A 56 -24.75 9.47 -2.27
CA PRO A 56 -23.76 9.21 -3.31
C PRO A 56 -22.44 8.66 -2.75
N LEU A 57 -21.81 7.75 -3.49
CA LEU A 57 -20.45 7.26 -3.20
C LEU A 57 -19.44 8.43 -3.17
N PRO A 58 -18.63 8.54 -2.10
CA PRO A 58 -17.53 9.50 -2.08
C PRO A 58 -16.47 9.25 -3.15
N ARG A 59 -15.86 10.34 -3.62
CA ARG A 59 -14.74 10.28 -4.55
C ARG A 59 -13.41 10.46 -3.82
N TRP A 60 -12.59 9.42 -3.85
CA TRP A 60 -11.24 9.44 -3.27
C TRP A 60 -10.19 9.52 -4.37
N TYR A 61 -9.29 10.49 -4.27
CA TYR A 61 -8.12 10.64 -5.15
C TYR A 61 -6.88 10.07 -4.47
N SER A 62 -6.07 9.32 -5.22
CA SER A 62 -4.82 8.73 -4.72
C SER A 62 -3.65 9.66 -4.99
N TYR A 63 -2.88 10.01 -3.96
CA TYR A 63 -1.68 10.83 -4.09
C TYR A 63 -0.58 10.40 -3.11
N PRO A 64 0.30 9.45 -3.46
CA PRO A 64 1.39 8.98 -2.58
C PRO A 64 2.56 9.98 -2.45
N GLY A 65 2.46 11.14 -3.11
CA GLY A 65 3.52 12.17 -3.15
C GLY A 65 4.67 11.84 -4.11
N TYR A 66 5.07 10.58 -4.23
CA TYR A 66 6.12 10.16 -5.15
C TYR A 66 5.94 8.72 -5.65
N VAL A 67 6.62 8.38 -6.74
CA VAL A 67 6.66 7.02 -7.30
C VAL A 67 8.09 6.49 -7.17
N PRO A 68 8.36 5.53 -6.26
CA PRO A 68 9.69 4.99 -6.06
C PRO A 68 10.18 4.26 -7.32
N GLN A 69 11.40 4.56 -7.75
CA GLN A 69 12.07 3.87 -8.84
C GLN A 69 13.46 3.46 -8.38
N LEU A 70 13.87 2.23 -8.71
CA LEU A 70 15.20 1.72 -8.42
C LEU A 70 16.03 1.62 -9.70
N HIS A 71 17.32 1.87 -9.58
CA HIS A 71 18.30 1.68 -10.65
C HIS A 71 19.58 1.07 -10.09
N ASN A 72 20.38 0.44 -10.95
CA ASN A 72 21.69 -0.08 -10.58
C ASN A 72 22.73 1.05 -10.62
N THR A 73 23.56 1.11 -9.58
CA THR A 73 24.70 2.03 -9.45
C THR A 73 26.00 1.24 -9.39
N ALA A 74 27.09 1.83 -9.86
CA ALA A 74 28.40 1.20 -9.84
C ALA A 74 28.97 1.10 -8.41
N GLU A 75 28.68 2.07 -7.52
CA GLU A 75 29.26 2.09 -6.18
C GLU A 75 28.47 1.30 -5.12
N SER A 76 27.13 1.28 -5.22
CA SER A 76 26.27 0.79 -4.13
C SER A 76 25.30 -0.32 -4.54
N GLY A 77 25.36 -0.78 -5.80
CA GLY A 77 24.39 -1.69 -6.37
C GLY A 77 23.03 -1.00 -6.53
N LEU A 78 21.95 -1.60 -6.07
CA LEU A 78 20.60 -1.08 -6.26
C LEU A 78 20.33 0.17 -5.40
N ALA A 79 19.90 1.27 -6.01
CA ALA A 79 19.61 2.54 -5.35
C ALA A 79 18.31 3.20 -5.88
N PHE A 80 17.74 4.12 -5.11
CA PHE A 80 16.59 4.91 -5.56
C PHE A 80 16.99 6.00 -6.55
N SER A 81 16.18 6.19 -7.60
CA SER A 81 16.27 7.34 -8.50
C SER A 81 15.71 8.59 -7.82
N GLY A 82 16.46 9.70 -7.85
CA GLY A 82 16.03 10.99 -7.30
C GLY A 82 16.54 11.27 -5.89
N ALA A 83 15.92 12.24 -5.20
CA ALA A 83 16.34 12.64 -3.86
C ALA A 83 16.12 11.51 -2.85
N ALA A 84 17.22 10.93 -2.36
CA ALA A 84 17.21 9.77 -1.47
C ALA A 84 16.89 10.08 0.01
N GLN A 85 16.65 11.36 0.36
CA GLN A 85 16.41 11.74 1.75
C GLN A 85 15.01 11.30 2.19
N GLY A 86 14.94 10.60 3.34
CA GLY A 86 13.68 10.13 3.93
C GLY A 86 13.09 8.88 3.28
N LEU A 87 13.79 8.25 2.33
CA LEU A 87 13.36 6.98 1.74
C LEU A 87 13.78 5.79 2.61
N TRP A 88 13.11 4.65 2.44
CA TRP A 88 13.50 3.41 3.12
C TRP A 88 14.85 2.92 2.64
N PRO A 89 15.56 2.12 3.45
CA PRO A 89 16.57 1.22 2.91
C PRO A 89 15.96 0.37 1.79
N VAL A 90 16.68 0.16 0.69
CA VAL A 90 16.19 -0.57 -0.50
C VAL A 90 15.63 -1.95 -0.12
N GLY A 91 16.31 -2.67 0.78
CA GLY A 91 15.82 -3.96 1.26
C GLY A 91 14.47 -3.87 1.97
N ARG A 92 14.26 -2.83 2.78
CA ARG A 92 12.97 -2.60 3.46
C ARG A 92 11.86 -2.29 2.45
N TYR A 93 12.14 -1.47 1.44
CA TYR A 93 11.18 -1.16 0.39
C TYR A 93 10.75 -2.42 -0.39
N LEU A 94 11.71 -3.26 -0.78
CA LEU A 94 11.42 -4.51 -1.48
C LEU A 94 10.61 -5.48 -0.61
N ALA A 95 10.94 -5.60 0.67
CA ALA A 95 10.17 -6.41 1.61
C ALA A 95 8.72 -5.93 1.74
N LEU A 96 8.50 -4.60 1.80
CA LEU A 96 7.15 -4.01 1.80
C LEU A 96 6.42 -4.33 0.49
N LEU A 97 7.04 -4.05 -0.66
CA LEU A 97 6.47 -4.30 -1.99
C LEU A 97 6.06 -5.77 -2.18
N LEU A 98 6.95 -6.70 -1.83
CA LEU A 98 6.70 -8.14 -1.95
C LEU A 98 5.58 -8.61 -1.02
N GLY A 99 5.44 -7.99 0.16
CA GLY A 99 4.38 -8.29 1.11
C GLY A 99 3.00 -7.78 0.70
N GLU A 100 2.91 -6.77 -0.17
CA GLU A 100 1.63 -6.14 -0.54
C GLU A 100 0.86 -6.94 -1.59
N LEU A 101 1.52 -7.55 -2.58
CA LEU A 101 0.79 -8.27 -3.63
C LEU A 101 -0.09 -9.41 -3.11
N PRO A 102 0.39 -10.31 -2.21
CA PRO A 102 -0.46 -11.35 -1.64
C PRO A 102 -1.66 -10.81 -0.86
N ARG A 103 -1.52 -9.62 -0.25
CA ARG A 103 -2.63 -8.95 0.46
C ARG A 103 -3.66 -8.39 -0.53
N LEU A 104 -3.21 -7.83 -1.65
CA LEU A 104 -4.09 -7.24 -2.66
C LEU A 104 -4.83 -8.27 -3.51
N GLN A 105 -4.28 -9.48 -3.67
CA GLN A 105 -4.93 -10.53 -4.44
C GLN A 105 -6.25 -10.95 -3.79
N ASP A 106 -7.32 -11.00 -4.58
CA ASP A 106 -8.59 -11.53 -4.10
C ASP A 106 -8.57 -13.07 -4.14
N SER A 107 -7.99 -13.64 -3.10
CA SER A 107 -7.79 -15.08 -2.91
C SER A 107 -8.10 -15.45 -1.47
N PRO A 108 -8.24 -16.74 -1.11
CA PRO A 108 -8.52 -17.16 0.26
C PRO A 108 -7.53 -16.66 1.31
N GLN A 109 -6.29 -16.35 0.93
CA GLN A 109 -5.26 -15.81 1.83
C GLN A 109 -5.16 -14.27 1.77
N GLY A 110 -5.74 -13.66 0.74
CA GLY A 110 -5.68 -12.23 0.49
C GLY A 110 -6.74 -11.44 1.26
N TYR A 111 -6.74 -10.12 1.07
CA TYR A 111 -7.57 -9.22 1.87
C TYR A 111 -8.90 -8.86 1.17
N GLY A 112 -9.10 -9.29 -0.07
CA GLY A 112 -10.35 -9.08 -0.81
C GLY A 112 -11.51 -9.95 -0.29
N PRO A 113 -12.70 -9.81 -0.89
CA PRO A 113 -13.92 -10.51 -0.47
C PRO A 113 -13.84 -12.04 -0.48
N LEU A 114 -12.97 -12.65 -1.29
CA LEU A 114 -12.76 -14.10 -1.32
C LEU A 114 -11.86 -14.61 -0.18
N GLY A 115 -11.22 -13.69 0.55
CA GLY A 115 -10.32 -13.99 1.65
C GLY A 115 -10.79 -13.36 2.95
N LYS A 116 -10.02 -12.36 3.43
CA LYS A 116 -10.28 -11.70 4.72
C LYS A 116 -11.32 -10.58 4.67
N ASP A 117 -11.74 -10.17 3.47
CA ASP A 117 -12.80 -9.18 3.27
C ASP A 117 -12.54 -7.78 3.90
N PHE A 118 -11.25 -7.42 4.02
CA PHE A 118 -10.79 -6.14 4.56
C PHE A 118 -10.71 -5.03 3.51
N ILE A 119 -10.60 -5.37 2.23
CA ILE A 119 -10.53 -4.42 1.12
C ILE A 119 -11.53 -4.81 0.03
N ALA A 120 -11.91 -3.85 -0.81
CA ALA A 120 -12.69 -4.14 -2.00
C ALA A 120 -11.87 -5.03 -2.95
N HIS A 121 -12.56 -5.74 -3.85
CA HIS A 121 -11.90 -6.51 -4.90
C HIS A 121 -10.89 -5.64 -5.67
N VAL A 122 -9.70 -6.19 -5.94
CA VAL A 122 -8.65 -5.53 -6.71
C VAL A 122 -8.26 -6.39 -7.89
N ASP A 123 -8.57 -5.90 -9.10
CA ASP A 123 -8.03 -6.45 -10.33
C ASP A 123 -6.51 -6.23 -10.37
N THR A 124 -5.77 -7.34 -10.41
CA THR A 124 -4.31 -7.34 -10.49
C THR A 124 -3.88 -7.77 -11.88
N PRO A 125 -3.28 -6.89 -12.69
CA PRO A 125 -2.89 -7.24 -14.05
C PRO A 125 -1.86 -8.39 -14.09
N PRO A 126 -1.95 -9.32 -15.07
CA PRO A 126 -1.05 -10.47 -15.15
C PRO A 126 0.43 -10.10 -15.18
N GLN A 127 0.80 -8.99 -15.82
CA GLN A 127 2.16 -8.49 -15.87
C GLN A 127 2.70 -8.09 -14.49
N ILE A 128 1.84 -7.61 -13.58
CA ILE A 128 2.23 -7.26 -12.20
C ILE A 128 2.47 -8.54 -11.39
N VAL A 129 1.62 -9.56 -11.58
CA VAL A 129 1.82 -10.87 -10.95
C VAL A 129 3.12 -11.51 -11.46
N GLY A 130 3.40 -11.42 -12.76
CA GLY A 130 4.64 -11.91 -13.37
C GLY A 130 5.88 -11.21 -12.81
N ALA A 131 5.88 -9.87 -12.76
CA ALA A 131 6.98 -9.09 -12.19
C ALA A 131 7.23 -9.43 -10.71
N TRP A 132 6.17 -9.60 -9.92
CA TRP A 132 6.31 -10.01 -8.52
C TRP A 132 6.89 -11.42 -8.35
N ARG A 133 6.47 -12.38 -9.19
CA ARG A 133 7.05 -13.74 -9.16
C ARG A 133 8.53 -13.70 -9.49
N GLN A 134 8.91 -12.95 -10.53
CA GLN A 134 10.31 -12.76 -10.90
C GLN A 134 11.13 -12.20 -9.74
N LEU A 135 10.64 -11.17 -9.05
CA LEU A 135 11.33 -10.58 -7.90
C LEU A 135 11.44 -11.55 -6.70
N ARG A 136 10.42 -12.37 -6.47
CA ARG A 136 10.39 -13.33 -5.36
C ARG A 136 11.26 -14.56 -5.61
N GLU A 137 11.40 -14.97 -6.86
CA GLU A 137 12.21 -16.13 -7.28
C GLU A 137 13.67 -15.75 -7.56
N ASP A 138 13.99 -14.45 -7.58
CA ASP A 138 15.36 -13.96 -7.72
C ASP A 138 16.17 -14.29 -6.46
N SER A 139 17.09 -15.24 -6.62
CA SER A 139 17.94 -15.74 -5.53
C SER A 139 18.91 -14.68 -5.03
N LEU A 140 19.41 -13.78 -5.88
CA LEU A 140 20.32 -12.69 -5.47
C LEU A 140 19.58 -11.68 -4.59
N LEU A 141 18.36 -11.33 -4.99
CA LEU A 141 17.46 -10.46 -4.21
C LEU A 141 17.05 -11.10 -2.89
N THR A 142 16.73 -12.39 -2.90
CA THR A 142 16.33 -13.13 -1.70
C THR A 142 17.45 -13.20 -0.66
N HIS A 143 18.70 -13.45 -1.07
CA HIS A 143 19.85 -13.43 -0.17
C HIS A 143 20.12 -12.01 0.37
N ALA A 144 20.09 -10.99 -0.50
CA ALA A 144 20.30 -9.60 -0.10
C ALA A 144 19.26 -9.08 0.90
N LEU A 145 18.03 -9.60 0.86
CA LEU A 145 16.97 -9.30 1.82
C LEU A 145 17.15 -10.08 3.14
N GLY A 146 17.56 -11.36 3.07
CA GLY A 146 17.81 -12.20 4.24
C GLY A 146 18.95 -11.66 5.12
N ASP A 147 20.08 -11.29 4.52
CA ASP A 147 21.28 -10.85 5.24
C ASP A 147 21.11 -9.51 5.98
N ARG A 148 20.16 -8.67 5.53
CA ARG A 148 19.90 -7.34 6.11
C ARG A 148 18.81 -7.32 7.19
N THR A 149 18.20 -8.47 7.49
CA THR A 149 17.16 -8.58 8.53
C THR A 149 17.73 -8.92 9.92
N LEU A 150 19.04 -9.17 10.02
CA LEU A 150 19.76 -9.55 11.25
C LEU A 150 20.68 -8.44 11.81
N GLY A 151 20.48 -7.17 11.41
CA GLY A 151 21.25 -6.01 11.89
C GLY A 151 20.41 -5.00 12.63
#